data_AF-A0A4Q1UMS4-F1
#
_entry.id   AF-A0A4Q1UMS4-F1
#
_cell.length_a   1.000
_cell.length_b   1.000
_cell.length_c   1.000
_cell.angle_alpha   90.00
_cell.angle_beta   90.00
_cell.angle_gamma   90.00
#
_symmetry.space_group_name_H-M   'P 1'
#
loop_
_entity.id
_entity.type
_entity.pdbx_description
1 polymer ?
#
loop_
_entity_poly.entity_id
_entity_poly.type
_entity_poly.pdbx_seq_one_letter_code
_entity_poly.pdbx_strand_id
1 'polypeptide(L)' 'MDFSSSKDQTLLSLWESVRRQVSADRANGGRSRFVGDNLRSYAELLRSEMDRRELKYTSINSTE' A
#
# COMPACT_ATOMS: atom_id res chain seq x y z
N MET A 1 -2.28 14.13 2.06
CA MET A 1 -1.10 13.73 1.27
C MET A 1 -1.55 13.60 -0.16
N ASP A 2 -0.84 14.20 -1.12
CA ASP A 2 -1.24 14.20 -2.53
C ASP A 2 -0.20 13.44 -3.36
N PHE A 3 -0.67 12.50 -4.18
CA PHE A 3 0.13 11.66 -5.06
C PHE A 3 0.04 12.09 -6.53
N SER A 4 -0.78 13.10 -6.84
CA SER A 4 -1.02 13.60 -8.20
C SER A 4 0.27 14.02 -8.92
N SER A 5 1.24 14.57 -8.18
CA SER A 5 2.54 15.02 -8.71
C SER A 5 3.64 13.95 -8.66
N SER A 6 3.37 12.78 -8.07
CA SER A 6 4.35 11.70 -7.96
C SER A 6 4.50 10.95 -9.28
N LYS A 7 5.72 10.49 -9.56
CA LYS A 7 6.01 9.61 -10.71
C LYS A 7 5.48 8.21 -10.43
N ASP A 8 5.07 7.50 -11.49
CA ASP A 8 4.52 6.15 -11.38
C ASP A 8 5.48 5.17 -10.71
N GLN A 9 6.79 5.25 -10.99
CA GLN A 9 7.81 4.45 -10.29
C GLN A 9 7.84 4.70 -8.78
N THR A 10 7.63 5.94 -8.36
CA THR A 10 7.56 6.30 -6.94
C THR A 10 6.32 5.66 -6.31
N LEU A 11 5.17 5.74 -6.96
CA LEU A 11 3.93 5.12 -6.49
C LEU A 11 4.09 3.61 -6.31
N LEU A 12 4.69 2.93 -7.29
CA LEU A 12 4.97 1.49 -7.23
C LEU A 12 5.93 1.13 -6.10
N SER A 13 6.99 1.93 -5.90
CA SER A 13 7.98 1.70 -4.83
C SER A 13 7.38 1.88 -3.44
N LEU A 14 6.51 2.88 -3.29
CA LEU A 14 5.76 3.11 -2.06
C LEU A 14 4.79 1.95 -1.80
N TRP A 15 4.09 1.48 -2.83
CA TRP A 15 3.15 0.38 -2.72
C TRP A 15 3.83 -0.92 -2.28
N GLU A 16 4.98 -1.23 -2.87
CA GLU A 16 5.82 -2.36 -2.46
C GLU A 16 6.25 -2.26 -0.99
N SER A 17 6.61 -1.06 -0.54
CA SER A 17 6.99 -0.84 0.86
C SER A 17 5.82 -1.08 1.81
N VAL A 18 4.63 -0.55 1.49
CA VAL A 18 3.40 -0.80 2.25
C VAL A 18 3.08 -2.29 2.28
N ARG A 19 3.15 -2.98 1.14
CA ARG A 19 2.88 -4.43 1.04
C ARG A 19 3.82 -5.22 1.95
N ARG A 20 5.12 -4.92 1.95
CA ARG A 20 6.10 -5.59 2.82
C ARG A 20 5.81 -5.35 4.30
N GLN A 21 5.42 -4.14 4.69
CA GLN A 21 5.06 -3.83 6.07
C GLN A 21 3.82 -4.60 6.52
N VAL A 22 2.78 -4.68 5.68
CA VAL A 22 1.57 -5.46 5.98
C VAL A 22 1.87 -6.95 6.06
N SER A 23 2.68 -7.49 5.13
CA SER A 23 3.08 -8.90 5.18
C SER A 23 3.91 -9.22 6.42
N ALA A 24 4.84 -8.35 6.82
CA ALA A 24 5.63 -8.50 8.03
C ALA A 24 4.75 -8.44 9.29
N ASP A 25 3.77 -7.54 9.34
CA ASP A 25 2.81 -7.46 10.44
C ASP A 25 1.94 -8.72 10.56
N ARG A 26 1.44 -9.23 9.43
CA ARG A 26 0.71 -10.51 9.37
C ARG A 26 1.57 -11.67 9.87
N ALA A 27 2.82 -11.75 9.43
CA ALA A 27 3.76 -12.80 9.85
C ALA A 27 4.06 -12.75 11.36
N ASN A 28 4.09 -11.55 11.96
CA ASN A 28 4.31 -11.34 13.39
C ASN A 28 3.05 -11.52 14.25
N GLY A 29 2.01 -12.16 13.71
CA GLY A 29 0.78 -12.52 14.44
C GLY A 29 -0.30 -11.45 14.42
N GLY A 30 -0.23 -10.46 13.51
CA GLY A 30 -1.30 -9.48 13.24
C GLY A 30 -1.70 -8.62 14.45
N ARG A 31 -0.83 -8.55 15.46
CA ARG A 31 -1.11 -7.86 16.74
C ARG A 31 -0.84 -6.36 16.68
N SER A 32 -0.24 -5.82 15.61
CA SER A 32 0.00 -4.38 15.53
C SER A 32 -1.27 -3.62 15.15
N ARG A 33 -2.10 -3.37 16.17
CA ARG A 33 -3.12 -2.31 16.14
C ARG A 33 -2.54 -0.93 15.76
N PHE A 34 -1.23 -0.75 15.84
CA PHE A 34 -0.54 0.51 15.58
C PHE A 34 -0.34 0.84 14.11
N VAL A 35 -0.46 -0.16 13.22
CA VAL A 35 -0.35 0.05 11.77
C VAL A 35 -1.71 0.37 11.15
N GLY A 36 -2.82 0.06 11.85
CA GLY A 36 -4.17 -0.06 11.30
C GLY A 36 -4.65 1.13 10.48
N ASP A 37 -4.94 2.28 11.12
CA ASP A 37 -5.78 3.29 10.46
C ASP A 37 -4.99 4.24 9.57
N ASN A 38 -3.79 4.65 10.00
CA ASN A 38 -2.96 5.56 9.22
C ASN A 38 -2.34 4.85 8.01
N LEU A 39 -1.82 3.63 8.15
CA LEU A 39 -1.28 2.89 7.00
C LEU A 39 -2.39 2.47 6.05
N ARG A 40 -3.58 2.11 6.56
CA ARG A 40 -4.74 1.81 5.71
C ARG A 40 -5.18 3.03 4.90
N SER A 41 -5.35 4.18 5.56
CA SER A 41 -5.72 5.42 4.86
C SER A 41 -4.67 5.80 3.82
N TYR A 42 -3.39 5.63 4.16
CA TYR A 42 -2.28 5.83 3.22
C TYR A 42 -2.32 4.87 2.03
N ALA A 43 -2.56 3.58 2.28
CA ALA A 43 -2.67 2.55 1.25
C ALA A 43 -3.90 2.76 0.34
N GLU A 44 -5.03 3.20 0.89
CA GLU A 44 -6.25 3.51 0.13
C GLU A 44 -6.05 4.71 -0.80
N LEU A 45 -5.38 5.77 -0.33
CA LEU A 45 -5.02 6.93 -1.17
C LEU A 45 -4.03 6.55 -2.27
N LEU A 46 -3.01 5.76 -1.94
CA LEU A 46 -2.00 5.31 -2.89
C LEU A 46 -2.62 4.42 -3.96
N ARG A 47 -3.46 3.46 -3.53
CA ARG A 47 -4.20 2.58 -4.42
C ARG A 47 -5.12 3.36 -5.35
N SER A 48 -5.88 4.33 -4.82
CA SER A 48 -6.80 5.14 -5.63
C SER A 48 -6.07 5.87 -6.76
N GLU A 49 -4.88 6.41 -6.48
CA GLU A 49 -4.07 7.08 -7.50
C GLU A 49 -3.47 6.11 -8.52
N MET A 50 -3.04 4.92 -8.07
CA MET A 50 -2.52 3.87 -8.96
C MET A 50 -3.61 3.28 -9.85
N ASP A 51 -4.82 3.08 -9.31
CA ASP A 51 -6.01 2.64 -10.04
C ASP A 51 -6.42 3.70 -11.08
N ARG A 52 -6.41 4.99 -10.71
CA ARG A 52 -6.70 6.11 -11.63
C ARG A 52 -5.73 6.17 -12.83
N ARG A 53 -4.48 5.74 -12.63
CA ARG A 53 -3.44 5.71 -13.65
C ARG A 53 -3.30 4.35 -14.34
N GLU A 54 -4.15 3.38 -13.99
CA GLU A 54 -4.13 2.00 -14.49
C GLU A 54 -2.75 1.32 -14.32
N LEU A 55 -2.04 1.64 -13.23
CA LEU A 55 -0.74 1.05 -12.96
C LEU A 55 -0.87 -0.43 -12.60
N LYS A 56 0.05 -1.25 -13.10
CA LYS A 56 0.11 -2.66 -12.73
C LYS A 56 0.83 -2.82 -11.40
N TYR A 57 0.12 -3.30 -10.39
CA TYR A 57 0.67 -3.58 -9.06
C TYR A 57 0.09 -4.87 -8.47
N THR A 58 0.81 -5.48 -7.53
CA THR A 58 0.33 -6.68 -6.84
C THR A 58 -0.53 -6.31 -5.63
N SER A 59 -1.74 -6.85 -5.53
CA SER A 59 -2.63 -6.59 -4.40
C SER A 59 -2.07 -7.11 -3.07
N ILE A 60 -2.26 -6.35 -2.00
CA ILE A 60 -1.93 -6.74 -0.62
C ILE A 60 -2.86 -7.86 -0.10
N ASN A 61 -4.02 -8.04 -0.75
CA ASN A 61 -5.04 -9.02 -0.38
C ASN A 61 -5.16 -10.20 -1.36
N SER A 62 -4.26 -10.34 -2.33
CA SER A 62 -4.20 -11.58 -3.13
C SER A 62 -3.63 -12.70 -2.26
N THR A 63 -4.49 -13.32 -1.47
CA THR A 63 -4.39 -14.74 -1.15
C THR A 63 -4.53 -15.49 -2.47
N GLU A 64 -3.40 -15.86 -3.07
CA GLU A 64 -3.32 -17.06 -3.90
C GLU A 64 -3.04 -18.26 -2.99
#